data_AF-A0A7K2QBF4-F1
#
_entry.id   AF-A0A7K2QBF4-F1
#
_cell.length_a   1.000
_cell.length_b   1.000
_cell.length_c   1.000
_cell.angle_alpha   90.00
_cell.angle_beta   90.00
_cell.angle_gamma   90.00
#
_symmetry.space_group_name_H-M   'P 1'
#
loop_
_entity.id
_entity.type
_entity.pdbx_description
1 polymer ?
#
loop_
_entity_poly.entity_id
_entity_poly.type
_entity_poly.pdbx_seq_one_letter_code
_entity_poly.pdbx_strand_id
1 'polypeptide(L)'
;AYANLAVRGRLAGQVRAEQLAPALALKPDLATVVAGVNDVLRPRFDADEVAGHLETMFAALTTQGARVMTLTFPDLGRITPLARPLAPRVNALNDRIRAAGERHGVVVVETGHHPVVTDPRLWSEDRLHASPLGHERIAASLAYALHLPGSDDSWTHPLPPDGAPRPTLAAELRWAAGFLGPWLGRRLRGRSSGDARTAKRPALLPVRP
;
A
#
# COMPACT_ATOMS: atom_id res chain seq x y z
N ALA A 1 14.75 0.43 -16.50
CA ALA A 1 14.91 1.65 -15.67
C ALA A 1 13.79 1.68 -14.61
N TYR A 2 13.88 2.52 -13.58
CA TYR A 2 12.88 2.61 -12.52
C TYR A 2 12.70 4.06 -12.03
N ALA A 3 11.46 4.41 -11.68
CA ALA A 3 11.06 5.63 -11.01
C ALA A 3 10.10 5.30 -9.86
N ASN A 4 10.14 6.10 -8.80
CA ASN A 4 9.23 6.02 -7.66
C ASN A 4 8.69 7.40 -7.33
N LEU A 5 7.43 7.63 -7.72
CA LEU A 5 6.70 8.88 -7.52
C LEU A 5 5.98 8.96 -6.17
N ALA A 6 6.00 7.88 -5.38
CA ALA A 6 5.24 7.80 -4.14
C ALA A 6 5.74 8.83 -3.12
N VAL A 7 4.80 9.64 -2.63
CA VAL A 7 4.99 10.56 -1.51
C VAL A 7 4.19 10.05 -0.31
N ARG A 8 4.86 9.96 0.84
CA ARG A 8 4.27 9.43 2.07
C ARG A 8 3.02 10.22 2.47
N GLY A 9 1.98 9.52 2.93
CA GLY A 9 0.80 10.16 3.53
C GLY A 9 -0.16 10.82 2.55
N ARG A 10 0.03 10.62 1.23
CA ARG A 10 -0.91 11.09 0.21
C ARG A 10 -2.20 10.27 0.24
N LEU A 11 -3.31 10.98 0.02
CA LEU A 11 -4.63 10.44 -0.24
C LEU A 11 -4.77 10.06 -1.71
N ALA A 12 -5.66 9.14 -2.06
CA ALA A 12 -5.82 8.67 -3.44
C ALA A 12 -6.09 9.82 -4.43
N GLY A 13 -6.92 10.79 -4.03
CA GLY A 13 -7.19 11.99 -4.84
C GLY A 13 -5.94 12.87 -5.06
N GLN A 14 -5.05 12.96 -4.07
CA GLN A 14 -3.78 13.69 -4.20
C GLN A 14 -2.78 12.92 -5.07
N VAL A 15 -2.70 11.59 -4.94
CA VAL A 15 -1.87 10.76 -5.82
C VAL A 15 -2.31 10.97 -7.28
N ARG A 16 -3.62 10.93 -7.55
CA ARG A 16 -4.15 11.22 -8.88
C ARG A 16 -3.77 12.62 -9.35
N ALA A 17 -4.03 13.64 -8.55
CA ALA A 17 -3.83 15.04 -8.96
C ALA A 17 -2.35 15.39 -9.20
N GLU A 18 -1.44 14.83 -8.40
CA GLU A 18 -0.04 15.26 -8.39
C GLU A 18 0.91 14.27 -9.07
N GLN A 19 0.60 12.97 -9.09
CA GLN A 19 1.54 11.92 -9.54
C GLN A 19 1.13 11.28 -10.86
N LEU A 20 -0.14 11.32 -11.26
CA LEU A 20 -0.59 10.68 -12.50
C LEU A 20 0.03 11.32 -13.75
N ALA A 21 -0.04 12.65 -13.88
CA ALA A 21 0.52 13.33 -15.05
C ALA A 21 2.04 13.12 -15.18
N PRO A 22 2.86 13.25 -14.11
CA PRO A 22 4.27 12.86 -14.16
C PRO A 22 4.48 11.39 -14.52
N ALA A 23 3.66 10.45 -13.99
CA ALA A 23 3.77 9.04 -14.33
C ALA A 23 3.57 8.79 -15.83
N LEU A 24 2.52 9.38 -16.41
CA LEU A 24 2.22 9.27 -17.84
C LEU A 24 3.32 9.88 -18.71
N ALA A 25 3.96 10.97 -18.26
CA ALA A 25 5.08 11.59 -18.98
C ALA A 25 6.31 10.68 -19.08
N LEU A 26 6.48 9.75 -18.14
CA LEU A 26 7.56 8.75 -18.17
C LEU A 26 7.31 7.61 -19.17
N LYS A 27 6.10 7.49 -19.73
CA LYS A 27 5.68 6.42 -20.66
C LYS A 27 6.09 5.01 -20.17
N PRO A 28 5.63 4.58 -18.99
CA PRO A 28 6.07 3.32 -18.41
C PRO A 28 5.50 2.11 -19.17
N ASP A 29 6.30 1.06 -19.34
CA ASP A 29 5.81 -0.25 -19.78
C ASP A 29 5.02 -0.98 -18.67
N LEU A 30 5.37 -0.70 -17.41
CA LEU A 30 4.77 -1.27 -16.21
C LEU A 30 4.57 -0.18 -15.14
N ALA A 31 3.36 -0.08 -14.59
CA ALA A 31 3.04 0.82 -13.49
C ALA A 31 2.41 0.07 -12.31
N THR A 32 2.91 0.33 -11.10
CA THR A 32 2.27 -0.12 -9.86
C THR A 32 1.55 1.04 -9.21
N VAL A 33 0.25 0.88 -8.94
CA VAL A 33 -0.59 1.92 -8.36
C VAL A 33 -1.20 1.39 -7.07
N VAL A 34 -0.73 1.90 -5.93
CA VAL A 34 -1.16 1.48 -4.59
C VAL A 34 -1.45 2.72 -3.75
N ALA A 35 -2.72 2.97 -3.45
CA ALA A 35 -3.18 4.05 -2.59
C ALA A 35 -4.51 3.68 -1.91
N GLY A 36 -4.93 4.47 -0.91
CA GLY A 36 -6.24 4.30 -0.25
C GLY A 36 -6.17 3.99 1.25
N VAL A 37 -5.08 3.42 1.77
CA VAL A 37 -4.96 3.15 3.22
C VAL A 37 -5.02 4.45 4.04
N ASN A 38 -4.40 5.53 3.57
CA ASN A 38 -4.48 6.83 4.27
C ASN A 38 -5.92 7.39 4.30
N ASP A 39 -6.70 7.10 3.27
CA ASP A 39 -8.10 7.49 3.10
C ASP A 39 -8.99 6.68 4.04
N VAL A 40 -8.79 5.35 4.16
CA VAL A 40 -9.51 4.47 5.12
C VAL A 40 -9.44 5.00 6.55
N LEU A 41 -8.28 5.57 6.91
CA LEU A 41 -8.05 6.14 8.23
C LEU A 41 -8.81 7.47 8.46
N ARG A 42 -9.42 8.10 7.44
CA ARG A 42 -10.08 9.41 7.55
C ARG A 42 -11.51 9.26 8.10
N PRO A 43 -12.01 10.21 8.91
CA PRO A 43 -13.38 10.16 9.40
C PRO A 43 -14.42 10.08 8.27
N ARG A 44 -14.25 10.92 7.23
CA ARG A 44 -15.11 11.01 6.04
C ARG A 44 -14.68 10.07 4.91
N PHE A 45 -14.25 8.86 5.24
CA PHE A 45 -13.87 7.88 4.23
C PHE A 45 -15.09 7.46 3.41
N ASP A 46 -14.95 7.49 2.09
CA ASP A 46 -15.88 6.95 1.11
C ASP A 46 -15.10 5.99 0.19
N ALA A 47 -15.52 4.72 0.13
CA ALA A 47 -14.84 3.71 -0.66
C ALA A 47 -15.00 3.95 -2.17
N ASP A 48 -16.15 4.47 -2.60
CA ASP A 48 -16.45 4.71 -4.00
C ASP A 48 -15.68 5.94 -4.51
N GLU A 49 -15.54 7.00 -3.70
CA GLU A 49 -14.69 8.16 -4.02
C GLU A 49 -13.22 7.74 -4.21
N VAL A 50 -12.67 7.00 -3.24
CA VAL A 50 -11.27 6.55 -3.26
C VAL A 50 -11.03 5.61 -4.45
N ALA A 51 -11.95 4.68 -4.70
CA ALA A 51 -11.86 3.78 -5.84
C ALA A 51 -12.00 4.52 -7.18
N GLY A 52 -12.84 5.54 -7.29
CA GLY A 52 -12.96 6.37 -8.49
C GLY A 52 -11.64 7.08 -8.84
N HIS A 53 -10.87 7.51 -7.83
CA HIS A 53 -9.53 8.03 -8.06
C HIS A 53 -8.54 6.97 -8.55
N LEU A 54 -8.55 5.78 -7.94
CA LEU A 54 -7.73 4.65 -8.38
C LEU A 54 -8.07 4.24 -9.81
N GLU A 55 -9.35 4.11 -10.12
CA GLU A 55 -9.86 3.74 -11.43
C GLU A 55 -9.47 4.77 -12.50
N THR A 56 -9.53 6.06 -12.19
CA THR A 56 -9.04 7.11 -13.12
C THR A 56 -7.56 6.88 -13.45
N MET A 57 -6.72 6.54 -12.46
CA MET A 57 -5.31 6.26 -12.68
C MET A 57 -5.10 4.97 -13.48
N PHE A 58 -5.86 3.91 -13.15
CA PHE A 58 -5.82 2.64 -13.87
C PHE A 58 -6.17 2.84 -15.35
N ALA A 59 -7.29 3.49 -15.64
CA ALA A 59 -7.76 3.76 -16.99
C ALA A 59 -6.74 4.55 -17.81
N ALA A 60 -6.19 5.62 -17.23
CA ALA A 60 -5.23 6.48 -17.94
C ALA A 60 -3.92 5.74 -18.28
N LEU A 61 -3.36 4.99 -17.32
CA LEU A 61 -2.11 4.25 -17.53
C LEU A 61 -2.30 3.08 -18.51
N THR A 62 -3.40 2.32 -18.39
CA THR A 62 -3.70 1.22 -19.31
C THR A 62 -4.00 1.70 -20.72
N THR A 63 -4.74 2.81 -20.88
CA THR A 63 -5.00 3.45 -22.19
C THR A 63 -3.70 3.90 -22.87
N GLN A 64 -2.69 4.31 -22.09
CA GLN A 64 -1.36 4.65 -22.62
C GLN A 64 -0.56 3.41 -23.07
N GLY A 65 -1.01 2.20 -22.73
CA GLY A 65 -0.35 0.94 -23.07
C GLY A 65 0.50 0.34 -21.95
N ALA A 66 0.50 0.94 -20.75
CA ALA A 66 1.22 0.37 -19.61
C ALA A 66 0.49 -0.88 -19.09
N ARG A 67 1.24 -1.93 -18.73
CA ARG A 67 0.71 -2.97 -17.84
C ARG A 67 0.55 -2.34 -16.46
N VAL A 68 -0.65 -2.41 -15.89
CA VAL A 68 -0.91 -1.84 -14.55
C VAL A 68 -1.10 -2.96 -13.54
N MET A 69 -0.53 -2.78 -12.36
CA MET A 69 -0.70 -3.67 -11.22
C MET A 69 -1.10 -2.89 -9.96
N THR A 70 -1.86 -3.54 -9.10
CA THR A 70 -2.22 -3.05 -7.77
C THR A 70 -2.28 -4.22 -6.79
N LEU A 71 -2.58 -3.93 -5.53
CA LEU A 71 -2.73 -4.94 -4.48
C LEU A 71 -3.92 -4.61 -3.59
N THR A 72 -4.55 -5.64 -3.08
CA THR A 72 -5.52 -5.52 -1.98
C THR A 72 -4.81 -5.20 -0.67
N PHE A 73 -5.53 -4.65 0.30
CA PHE A 73 -4.98 -4.35 1.62
C PHE A 73 -5.38 -5.42 2.64
N PRO A 74 -4.51 -5.73 3.61
CA PRO A 74 -4.82 -6.69 4.65
C PRO A 74 -5.76 -6.10 5.71
N ASP A 75 -6.38 -6.97 6.50
CA ASP A 75 -7.13 -6.56 7.69
C ASP A 75 -6.18 -5.87 8.69
N LEU A 76 -6.26 -4.54 8.73
CA LEU A 76 -5.46 -3.71 9.64
C LEU A 76 -5.69 -4.05 11.11
N GLY A 77 -6.85 -4.60 11.48
CA GLY A 77 -7.18 -5.04 12.82
C GLY A 77 -6.39 -6.24 13.31
N ARG A 78 -5.84 -7.04 12.38
CA ARG A 78 -4.94 -8.17 12.68
C ARG A 78 -3.50 -7.73 12.92
N ILE A 79 -3.12 -6.57 12.41
CA ILE A 79 -1.79 -5.97 12.59
C ILE A 79 -1.79 -5.02 13.80
N THR A 80 -2.82 -4.18 13.89
CA THR A 80 -3.05 -3.21 14.97
C THR A 80 -4.44 -3.42 15.54
N PRO A 81 -4.60 -4.00 16.76
CA PRO A 81 -5.92 -4.27 17.33
C PRO A 81 -6.85 -3.05 17.43
N LEU A 82 -6.29 -1.86 17.66
CA LEU A 82 -7.04 -0.59 17.69
C LEU A 82 -7.64 -0.19 16.32
N ALA A 83 -7.16 -0.79 15.22
CA ALA A 83 -7.65 -0.55 13.86
C ALA A 83 -8.77 -1.52 13.44
N ARG A 84 -9.20 -2.47 14.30
CA ARG A 84 -10.30 -3.41 14.01
C ARG A 84 -11.58 -2.75 13.47
N PRO A 85 -12.03 -1.58 13.97
CA PRO A 85 -13.23 -0.93 13.42
C PRO A 85 -13.10 -0.51 11.94
N LEU A 86 -11.88 -0.51 11.38
CA LEU A 86 -11.62 -0.17 9.98
C LEU A 86 -11.74 -1.37 9.04
N ALA A 87 -11.86 -2.60 9.53
CA ALA A 87 -11.94 -3.79 8.69
C ALA A 87 -13.05 -3.71 7.62
N PRO A 88 -14.29 -3.26 7.93
CA PRO A 88 -15.33 -3.09 6.90
C PRO A 88 -14.95 -2.09 5.80
N ARG A 89 -14.21 -1.03 6.16
CA ARG A 89 -13.75 0.00 5.21
C ARG A 89 -12.68 -0.54 4.28
N VAL A 90 -11.76 -1.34 4.81
CA VAL A 90 -10.72 -2.03 4.02
C VAL A 90 -11.36 -3.02 3.06
N ASN A 91 -12.32 -3.82 3.53
CA ASN A 91 -13.04 -4.79 2.69
C ASN A 91 -13.77 -4.08 1.55
N ALA A 92 -14.53 -3.01 1.86
CA ALA A 92 -15.21 -2.22 0.85
C ALA A 92 -14.23 -1.66 -0.19
N LEU A 93 -13.11 -1.09 0.23
CA LEU A 93 -12.08 -0.60 -0.69
C LEU A 93 -11.52 -1.71 -1.58
N ASN A 94 -11.17 -2.86 -1.00
CA ASN A 94 -10.66 -4.01 -1.75
C ASN A 94 -11.66 -4.49 -2.80
N ASP A 95 -12.95 -4.57 -2.47
CA ASP A 95 -13.99 -4.98 -3.42
C ASP A 95 -14.08 -4.01 -4.60
N ARG A 96 -13.97 -2.70 -4.35
CA ARG A 96 -13.95 -1.71 -5.43
C ARG A 96 -12.65 -1.73 -6.24
N ILE A 97 -11.51 -1.98 -5.61
CA ILE A 97 -10.22 -2.15 -6.30
C ILE A 97 -10.30 -3.33 -7.26
N ARG A 98 -10.87 -4.47 -6.84
CA ARG A 98 -11.08 -5.64 -7.71
C ARG A 98 -11.98 -5.30 -8.89
N ALA A 99 -13.13 -4.70 -8.63
CA ALA A 99 -14.07 -4.34 -9.68
C ALA A 99 -13.47 -3.34 -10.69
N ALA A 100 -12.75 -2.31 -10.21
CA ALA A 100 -12.05 -1.38 -11.08
C ALA A 100 -10.90 -2.06 -11.84
N GLY A 101 -10.16 -2.95 -11.18
CA GLY A 101 -9.06 -3.66 -11.81
C GLY A 101 -9.54 -4.56 -12.96
N GLU A 102 -10.64 -5.28 -12.75
CA GLU A 102 -11.28 -6.10 -13.78
C GLU A 102 -11.70 -5.28 -15.01
N ARG A 103 -12.35 -4.13 -14.81
CA ARG A 103 -12.79 -3.25 -15.91
C ARG A 103 -11.67 -2.75 -16.80
N HIS A 104 -10.47 -2.54 -16.24
CA HIS A 104 -9.33 -1.95 -16.94
C HIS A 104 -8.19 -2.94 -17.22
N GLY A 105 -8.38 -4.24 -16.94
CA GLY A 105 -7.34 -5.26 -17.15
C GLY A 105 -6.09 -5.09 -16.27
N VAL A 106 -6.26 -4.50 -15.08
CA VAL A 106 -5.21 -4.35 -14.06
C VAL A 106 -4.99 -5.68 -13.36
N VAL A 107 -3.73 -6.02 -13.12
CA VAL A 107 -3.38 -7.17 -12.26
C VAL A 107 -3.58 -6.77 -10.81
N VAL A 108 -4.60 -7.33 -10.16
CA VAL A 108 -4.86 -7.13 -8.72
C VAL A 108 -4.24 -8.30 -7.96
N VAL A 109 -3.23 -8.03 -7.13
CA VAL A 109 -2.61 -9.06 -6.28
C VAL A 109 -3.35 -9.16 -4.95
N GLU A 110 -3.89 -10.35 -4.67
CA GLU A 110 -4.71 -10.67 -3.48
C GLU A 110 -3.88 -10.88 -2.21
N THR A 111 -3.03 -9.92 -1.85
CA THR A 111 -2.18 -10.01 -0.65
C THR A 111 -2.99 -10.09 0.66
N GLY A 112 -4.18 -9.50 0.70
CA GLY A 112 -5.00 -9.40 1.91
C GLY A 112 -5.54 -10.74 2.43
N HIS A 113 -5.60 -11.78 1.58
CA HIS A 113 -6.11 -13.10 1.96
C HIS A 113 -5.06 -14.00 2.63
N HIS A 114 -3.76 -13.71 2.46
CA HIS A 114 -2.70 -14.59 2.95
C HIS A 114 -2.34 -14.29 4.41
N PRO A 115 -2.42 -15.27 5.33
CA PRO A 115 -2.18 -15.03 6.76
C PRO A 115 -0.82 -14.39 7.09
N VAL A 116 0.22 -14.72 6.31
CA VAL A 116 1.57 -14.17 6.49
C VAL A 116 1.61 -12.64 6.42
N VAL A 117 0.70 -12.02 5.67
CA VAL A 117 0.68 -10.55 5.49
C VAL A 117 0.43 -9.81 6.82
N THR A 118 -0.13 -10.50 7.81
CA THR A 118 -0.41 -9.95 9.15
C THR A 118 0.71 -10.21 10.16
N ASP A 119 1.80 -10.87 9.75
CA ASP A 119 3.00 -11.07 10.59
C ASP A 119 3.64 -9.70 10.91
N PRO A 120 3.81 -9.33 12.20
CA PRO A 120 4.35 -8.04 12.58
C PRO A 120 5.72 -7.70 11.97
N ARG A 121 6.53 -8.71 11.63
CA ARG A 121 7.86 -8.50 11.00
C ARG A 121 7.77 -7.92 9.60
N LEU A 122 6.63 -8.05 8.92
CA LEU A 122 6.38 -7.43 7.62
C LEU A 122 6.03 -5.94 7.72
N TRP A 123 5.88 -5.40 8.93
CA TRP A 123 5.48 -4.03 9.17
C TRP A 123 6.55 -3.27 9.92
N SER A 124 6.68 -1.99 9.60
CA SER A 124 7.50 -1.04 10.35
C SER A 124 6.92 -0.85 11.75
N GLU A 125 7.69 -0.19 12.63
CA GLU A 125 7.28 0.10 14.01
C GLU A 125 5.94 0.86 14.10
N ASP A 126 5.57 1.63 13.08
CA ASP A 126 4.27 2.32 13.02
C ASP A 126 3.07 1.42 12.70
N ARG A 127 3.32 0.13 12.41
CA ARG A 127 2.31 -0.90 12.10
C ARG A 127 1.37 -0.53 10.95
N LEU A 128 1.83 0.37 10.07
CA LEU A 128 1.06 0.88 8.93
C LEU A 128 1.85 0.74 7.62
N HIS A 129 3.16 0.96 7.66
CA HIS A 129 4.02 0.81 6.48
C HIS A 129 4.71 -0.55 6.50
N ALA A 130 4.94 -1.13 5.31
CA ALA A 130 5.75 -2.33 5.20
C ALA A 130 7.19 -2.09 5.71
N SER A 131 7.77 -3.08 6.37
CA SER A 131 9.21 -3.15 6.64
C SER A 131 9.97 -3.50 5.36
N PRO A 132 11.33 -3.52 5.35
CA PRO A 132 12.09 -4.06 4.23
C PRO A 132 11.63 -5.47 3.83
N LEU A 133 11.45 -6.38 4.81
CA LEU A 133 10.93 -7.72 4.59
C LEU A 133 9.49 -7.72 4.03
N GLY A 134 8.64 -6.80 4.50
CA GLY A 134 7.31 -6.60 3.92
C GLY A 134 7.36 -6.15 2.46
N HIS A 135 8.27 -5.23 2.12
CA HIS A 135 8.49 -4.80 0.75
C HIS A 135 9.03 -5.94 -0.13
N GLU A 136 9.90 -6.80 0.38
CA GLU A 136 10.35 -8.00 -0.31
C GLU A 136 9.19 -8.96 -0.61
N ARG A 137 8.29 -9.20 0.36
CA ARG A 137 7.08 -10.02 0.14
C ARG A 137 6.14 -9.41 -0.91
N ILE A 138 5.92 -8.10 -0.86
CA ILE A 138 5.10 -7.40 -1.86
C ILE A 138 5.76 -7.53 -3.25
N ALA A 139 7.06 -7.31 -3.36
CA ALA A 139 7.79 -7.45 -4.62
C ALA A 139 7.70 -8.87 -5.18
N ALA A 140 7.88 -9.89 -4.33
CA ALA A 140 7.74 -11.30 -4.72
C ALA A 140 6.31 -11.62 -5.20
N SER A 141 5.28 -11.08 -4.53
CA SER A 141 3.89 -11.26 -4.95
C SER A 141 3.60 -10.66 -6.34
N LEU A 142 4.18 -9.49 -6.64
CA LEU A 142 4.07 -8.86 -7.96
C LEU A 142 4.85 -9.65 -9.02
N ALA A 143 6.05 -10.11 -8.70
CA ALA A 143 6.86 -10.93 -9.60
C ALA A 143 6.14 -12.24 -9.96
N TYR A 144 5.54 -12.90 -8.98
CA TYR A 144 4.72 -14.09 -9.17
C TYR A 144 3.51 -13.83 -10.06
N ALA A 145 2.78 -12.74 -9.81
CA ALA A 145 1.62 -12.36 -10.62
C ALA A 145 1.96 -11.95 -12.06
N LEU A 146 3.22 -11.61 -12.33
CA LEU A 146 3.76 -11.37 -13.68
C LEU A 146 4.38 -12.62 -14.32
N HIS A 147 4.39 -13.76 -13.62
CA HIS A 147 5.05 -14.98 -14.07
C HIS A 147 6.53 -14.78 -14.45
N LEU A 148 7.25 -13.96 -13.67
CA LEU A 148 8.67 -13.74 -13.92
C LEU A 148 9.45 -15.04 -13.68
N PRO A 149 10.52 -15.32 -14.46
CA PRO A 149 11.36 -16.49 -14.23
C PRO A 149 11.86 -16.57 -12.78
N GLY A 150 11.69 -17.75 -12.17
CA GLY A 150 12.10 -17.99 -10.78
C GLY A 150 11.15 -17.43 -9.71
N SER A 151 10.02 -16.84 -10.09
CA SER A 151 8.97 -16.49 -9.14
C SER A 151 8.10 -17.70 -8.79
N ASP A 152 7.68 -17.78 -7.52
CA ASP A 152 6.82 -18.83 -6.98
C ASP A 152 5.84 -18.27 -5.94
N ASP A 153 5.01 -19.12 -5.34
CA ASP A 153 4.02 -18.75 -4.33
C ASP A 153 4.61 -18.63 -2.90
N SER A 154 5.94 -18.71 -2.74
CA SER A 154 6.59 -18.66 -1.43
C SER A 154 6.34 -17.37 -0.67
N TRP A 155 5.94 -16.29 -1.36
CA TRP A 155 5.52 -15.02 -0.77
C TRP A 155 4.28 -15.17 0.14
N THR A 156 3.51 -16.25 -0.01
CA THR A 156 2.33 -16.58 0.79
C THR A 156 2.66 -17.40 2.05
N HIS A 157 3.84 -18.03 2.08
CA HIS A 157 4.23 -18.97 3.13
C HIS A 157 4.55 -18.24 4.44
N PRO A 158 4.27 -18.86 5.60
CA PRO A 158 4.67 -18.31 6.88
C PRO A 158 6.18 -18.08 6.94
N LEU A 159 6.59 -17.02 7.61
CA LEU A 159 7.98 -16.79 7.92
C LEU A 159 8.48 -17.85 8.93
N PRO A 160 9.76 -18.26 8.86
CA PRO A 160 10.33 -19.15 9.85
C PRO A 160 10.12 -18.63 11.28
N PRO A 161 9.88 -19.50 12.27
CA PRO A 161 9.81 -19.09 13.67
C PRO A 161 11.11 -18.38 14.08
N ASP A 162 11.00 -17.21 14.72
CA ASP A 162 12.14 -16.42 15.20
C ASP A 162 12.35 -16.51 16.72
N GLY A 163 11.50 -17.29 17.42
CA GLY A 163 11.55 -17.43 18.87
C GLY A 163 11.16 -16.16 19.63
N ALA A 164 10.61 -15.14 18.97
CA ALA A 164 10.29 -13.87 19.61
C ALA A 164 9.16 -14.03 20.66
N PRO A 165 9.26 -13.37 21.82
CA PRO A 165 8.21 -13.40 22.83
C PRO A 165 6.93 -12.76 22.29
N ARG A 166 5.78 -13.28 22.74
CA ARG A 166 4.48 -12.71 22.36
C ARG A 166 4.37 -11.25 22.83
N PRO A 167 3.77 -10.36 22.02
CA PRO A 167 3.56 -8.97 22.41
C PRO A 167 2.74 -8.87 23.70
N THR A 168 3.16 -7.99 24.60
CA THR A 168 2.52 -7.76 25.92
C THR A 168 1.65 -6.51 25.89
N LEU A 169 0.65 -6.42 26.78
CA LEU A 169 -0.17 -5.21 26.93
C LEU A 169 0.68 -3.96 27.20
N ALA A 170 1.77 -4.10 27.97
CA ALA A 170 2.71 -3.01 28.21
C ALA A 170 3.42 -2.55 26.93
N ALA A 171 3.74 -3.46 26.01
CA ALA A 171 4.30 -3.11 24.70
C ALA A 171 3.28 -2.36 23.83
N GLU A 172 2.01 -2.77 23.86
CA GLU A 172 0.91 -2.07 23.15
C GLU A 172 0.73 -0.63 23.66
N LEU A 173 0.73 -0.42 24.98
CA LEU A 173 0.62 0.91 25.57
C LEU A 173 1.82 1.80 25.23
N ARG A 174 3.04 1.26 25.29
CA ARG A 174 4.25 2.00 24.89
C ARG A 174 4.21 2.40 23.43
N TRP A 175 3.79 1.49 22.55
CA TRP A 175 3.61 1.79 21.13
C TRP A 175 2.57 2.90 20.91
N ALA A 176 1.42 2.80 21.57
CA ALA A 176 0.35 3.79 21.44
C ALA A 176 0.81 5.19 21.89
N ALA A 177 1.55 5.28 23.00
CA ALA A 177 2.10 6.53 23.51
C ALA A 177 3.20 7.11 22.59
N GLY A 178 4.12 6.26 22.11
CA GLY A 178 5.28 6.69 21.33
C GLY A 178 4.98 7.03 19.86
N PHE A 179 4.04 6.32 19.22
CA PHE A 179 3.79 6.46 17.78
C PHE A 179 2.38 6.95 17.46
N LEU A 180 1.34 6.32 18.02
CA LEU A 180 -0.04 6.62 17.66
C LEU A 180 -0.47 8.02 18.13
N GLY A 181 -0.15 8.38 19.38
CA GLY A 181 -0.47 9.69 19.96
C GLY A 181 0.11 10.87 19.15
N PRO A 182 1.44 10.93 18.94
CA PRO A 182 2.07 11.98 18.14
C PRO A 182 1.55 12.04 16.69
N TRP A 183 1.23 10.88 16.09
CA TRP A 183 0.66 10.81 14.75
C TRP A 183 -0.76 11.39 14.70
N LEU A 184 -1.63 11.02 15.64
CA LEU A 184 -2.97 11.61 15.78
C LEU A 184 -2.90 13.13 16.00
N GLY A 185 -1.99 13.58 16.86
CA GLY A 185 -1.79 15.01 17.14
C GLY A 185 -1.32 15.82 15.92
N ARG A 186 -0.53 15.24 15.01
CA ARG A 186 -0.21 15.90 13.71
C ARG A 186 -1.45 15.98 12.83
N ARG A 187 -2.25 14.91 12.80
CA ARG A 187 -3.43 14.80 11.95
C ARG A 187 -4.55 15.76 12.36
N LEU A 188 -4.77 15.94 13.67
CA LEU A 188 -5.71 16.94 14.20
C LEU A 188 -5.30 18.37 13.83
N ARG A 189 -4.00 18.62 13.63
CA ARG A 189 -3.46 19.90 13.16
C ARG A 189 -3.37 20.02 11.63
N GLY A 190 -3.99 19.09 10.89
CA GLY A 190 -3.98 19.09 9.43
C GLY A 190 -2.62 18.78 8.78
N ARG A 191 -1.61 18.37 9.55
CA ARG A 191 -0.25 18.07 9.03
C ARG A 191 -0.14 16.60 8.60
N SER A 192 0.36 16.35 7.39
CA SER A 192 0.71 15.01 6.91
C SER A 192 2.19 14.70 7.14
N SER A 193 2.51 13.42 7.31
CA SER A 193 3.90 12.95 7.37
C SER A 193 4.70 13.16 6.06
N GLY A 194 4.04 13.65 5.00
CA GLY A 194 4.63 13.94 3.70
C GLY A 194 4.65 15.40 3.28
N ASP A 195 4.18 16.36 4.10
CA ASP A 195 3.99 17.77 3.65
C ASP A 195 5.26 18.42 3.08
N ALA A 196 6.45 18.01 3.55
CA ALA A 196 7.74 18.50 3.08
C ALA A 196 8.55 17.43 2.31
N ARG A 197 7.91 16.37 1.84
CA ARG A 197 8.56 15.25 1.17
C ARG A 197 8.25 15.25 -0.31
N THR A 198 9.28 15.01 -1.11
CA THR A 198 9.16 14.75 -2.55
C THR A 198 9.31 13.27 -2.84
N ALA A 199 8.99 12.89 -4.08
CA ALA A 199 9.23 11.55 -4.59
C ALA A 199 10.70 11.16 -4.42
N LYS A 200 10.96 9.94 -3.92
CA LYS A 200 12.33 9.47 -3.68
C LYS A 200 13.14 9.32 -4.98
N ARG A 201 12.47 9.02 -6.08
CA ARG A 201 13.10 8.78 -7.38
C ARG A 201 12.18 9.28 -8.49
N PRO A 202 12.06 10.61 -8.69
CA PRO A 202 11.09 11.20 -9.60
C PRO A 202 11.39 10.93 -11.07
N ALA A 203 12.65 10.66 -11.41
CA ALA A 203 13.09 10.40 -12.77
C ALA A 203 13.25 8.89 -13.04
N LEU A 204 12.96 8.48 -14.27
CA LEU A 204 13.18 7.13 -14.77
C LEU A 204 14.68 6.91 -15.04
N LEU A 205 15.37 6.31 -14.08
CA LEU A 205 16.83 6.11 -14.13
C LEU A 205 17.19 4.62 -14.11
N PRO A 206 18.41 4.19 -14.51
CA PRO A 206 18.86 2.81 -14.37
C PRO A 206 18.88 2.32 -12.91
N VAL A 207 18.48 1.08 -12.65
CA VAL A 207 18.68 0.44 -11.34
C VAL A 207 20.08 -0.13 -11.32
N ARG A 208 20.91 0.29 -10.36
CA ARG A 208 22.25 -0.27 -10.17
C ARG A 208 22.16 -1.34 -9.07
N PRO A 209 22.78 -2.51 -9.26
CA PRO A 209 22.90 -3.51 -8.20
C PRO A 209 23.73 -3.00 -7.03
#